data_AF-S4YAC8-F1
#
_entry.id   AF-S4YAC8-F1
#
_cell.length_a   1.000
_cell.length_b   1.000
_cell.length_c   1.000
_cell.angle_alpha   90.00
_cell.angle_beta   90.00
_cell.angle_gamma   90.00
#
_symmetry.space_group_name_H-M   'P 1'
#
loop_
_entity.id
_entity.type
_entity.pdbx_description
1 polymer ?
#
loop_
_entity_poly.entity_id
_entity_poly.type
_entity_poly.pdbx_seq_one_letter_code
_entity_poly.pdbx_strand_id
1 'polypeptide(L)' 'MFAIDLPKIVVRLYAQTEDAAIQSRCLDMIDEMERYYFLGLSDELKRVDR' A
#
# COMPACT_ATOMS: atom_id res chain seq x y z
N MET A 1 12.90 -2.21 -13.80
CA MET A 1 12.59 -0.92 -13.14
C MET A 1 11.12 -0.93 -12.71
N PHE A 2 10.71 -1.82 -11.80
CA PHE A 2 9.28 -2.07 -11.52
C PHE A 2 8.91 -2.33 -10.04
N ALA A 3 9.89 -2.37 -9.12
CA ALA A 3 9.60 -2.68 -7.70
C ALA A 3 9.32 -1.43 -6.84
N ILE A 4 9.76 -0.24 -7.26
CA ILE A 4 9.65 1.00 -6.46
C ILE A 4 8.22 1.58 -6.50
N ASP A 5 7.46 1.34 -7.58
CA ASP A 5 6.13 1.93 -7.74
C ASP A 5 5.00 1.09 -7.14
N LEU A 6 5.26 -0.18 -6.81
CA LEU A 6 4.24 -1.10 -6.32
C LEU A 6 3.63 -0.65 -4.97
N PRO A 7 4.42 -0.27 -3.94
CA PRO A 7 3.86 0.23 -2.67
C PRO A 7 2.96 1.44 -2.88
N LYS A 8 3.39 2.37 -3.75
CA LYS A 8 2.66 3.59 -4.08
C LYS A 8 1.32 3.31 -4.76
N ILE A 9 1.26 2.33 -5.66
CA ILE A 9 0.01 1.95 -6.33
C ILE A 9 -0.97 1.34 -5.33
N VAL A 10 -0.50 0.43 -4.47
CA VAL A 10 -1.35 -0.26 -3.50
C VAL A 10 -1.91 0.71 -2.45
N VAL A 11 -1.07 1.58 -1.91
CA VAL A 11 -1.48 2.59 -0.92
C VAL A 11 -2.49 3.59 -1.52
N ARG A 12 -2.31 3.99 -2.79
CA ARG A 12 -3.28 4.84 -3.49
C ARG A 12 -4.62 4.16 -3.70
N LEU A 13 -4.61 2.89 -4.12
CA LEU A 13 -5.85 2.13 -4.31
C LEU A 13 -6.61 1.98 -3.00
N TYR A 14 -5.90 1.66 -1.91
CA TYR A 14 -6.47 1.61 -0.57
C TYR A 14 -7.16 2.93 -0.19
N ALA A 15 -6.50 4.06 -0.40
CA ALA A 15 -7.02 5.37 -0.03
C ALA A 15 -8.22 5.84 -0.88
N GLN A 16 -8.32 5.36 -2.12
CA GLN A 16 -9.32 5.86 -3.09
C GLN A 16 -10.54 4.96 -3.24
N THR A 17 -10.50 3.74 -2.69
CA THR A 17 -11.59 2.78 -2.83
C THR A 17 -12.52 2.81 -1.61
N GLU A 18 -13.83 2.78 -1.87
CA GLU A 18 -14.87 2.62 -0.85
C GLU A 18 -15.31 1.15 -0.69
N ASP A 19 -14.81 0.26 -1.56
CA ASP A 19 -15.12 -1.17 -1.50
C ASP A 19 -14.29 -1.84 -0.39
N ALA A 20 -14.97 -2.30 0.66
CA ALA A 20 -14.35 -2.95 1.81
C ALA A 20 -13.55 -4.22 1.44
N ALA A 21 -13.96 -4.96 0.40
CA ALA A 21 -13.23 -6.14 -0.06
C ALA A 21 -11.91 -5.76 -0.74
N ILE A 22 -11.89 -4.63 -1.45
CA ILE A 22 -10.66 -4.10 -2.07
C ILE A 22 -9.74 -3.54 -0.99
N GLN A 23 -10.28 -2.80 0.00
CA GLN A 23 -9.49 -2.30 1.13
C GLN A 23 -8.79 -3.43 1.88
N SER A 24 -9.53 -4.51 2.21
CA SER A 24 -8.96 -5.68 2.89
C SER A 24 -7.81 -6.30 2.11
N ARG A 25 -7.96 -6.47 0.79
CA ARG A 25 -6.88 -7.02 -0.06
C ARG A 25 -5.67 -6.11 -0.15
N CYS A 26 -5.88 -4.78 -0.18
CA CYS A 26 -4.77 -3.84 -0.15
C CYS A 26 -4.00 -3.91 1.16
N LEU A 27 -4.69 -4.06 2.29
CA LEU A 27 -4.06 -4.25 3.60
C LEU A 27 -3.23 -5.55 3.64
N ASP A 28 -3.77 -6.67 3.16
CA ASP A 28 -3.01 -7.93 3.08
C ASP A 28 -1.71 -7.77 2.27
N MET A 29 -1.76 -7.02 1.16
CA MET A 29 -0.59 -6.72 0.35
C MET A 29 0.39 -5.75 1.00
N ILE A 30 -0.11 -4.77 1.75
CA ILE A 30 0.72 -3.85 2.54
C ILE A 30 1.48 -4.65 3.62
N ASP A 31 0.80 -5.53 4.34
CA ASP A 31 1.40 -6.38 5.36
C ASP A 31 2.48 -7.29 4.79
N GLU A 32 2.25 -7.91 3.63
CA GLU A 32 3.28 -8.70 2.94
C GLU A 32 4.48 -7.82 2.52
N MET A 33 4.24 -6.60 2.03
CA MET A 33 5.32 -5.68 1.68
C MET A 33 6.13 -5.23 2.91
N GLU A 34 5.49 -5.04 4.07
CA GLU A 34 6.18 -4.77 5.34
C GLU A 34 7.07 -5.95 5.75
N ARG A 35 6.57 -7.19 5.63
CA ARG A 35 7.35 -8.41 5.94
C ARG A 35 8.59 -8.55 5.08
N TYR A 36 8.55 -8.11 3.82
CA TYR A 36 9.68 -8.13 2.89
C TYR A 36 10.51 -6.84 2.87
N TYR A 37 10.26 -5.89 3.79
CA TYR A 37 10.99 -4.61 3.89
C TYR A 37 11.02 -3.81 2.58
N PHE A 38 9.88 -3.73 1.88
CA PHE A 38 9.77 -2.95 0.65
C PHE A 38 10.13 -1.47 0.88
N LEU A 39 11.05 -0.97 0.07
CA LEU A 39 11.54 0.40 0.15
C LEU A 39 10.40 1.41 -0.14
N GLY A 40 10.25 2.42 0.71
CA GLY A 40 9.31 3.53 0.49
C GLY A 40 7.86 3.29 0.93
N LEU A 41 7.51 2.08 1.38
CA LEU A 41 6.14 1.78 1.84
C LEU A 41 5.72 2.67 3.03
N SER A 42 6.57 2.81 4.03
CA SER A 42 6.28 3.61 5.23
C SER A 42 6.08 5.10 4.92
N ASP A 43 6.77 5.63 3.91
CA ASP A 43 6.58 7.01 3.47
C ASP A 43 5.24 7.20 2.76
N GLU A 44 4.79 6.21 1.99
CA GLU A 44 3.47 6.25 1.34
C GLU A 44 2.33 6.08 2.37
N LEU A 45 2.46 5.18 3.35
CA LEU A 45 1.46 5.02 4.41
C LEU A 45 1.26 6.30 5.23
N LYS A 46 2.36 6.96 5.63
CA LYS A 46 2.32 8.25 6.34
C LYS A 46 1.60 9.37 5.57
N ARG A 47 1.54 9.29 4.23
CA ARG A 47 0.83 10.29 3.42
C ARG A 47 -0.69 10.11 3.43
N VAL A 48 -1.16 8.88 3.68
CA VAL A 48 -2.60 8.57 3.70
C VAL A 48 -3.21 8.77 5.08
N ASP A 49 -2.44 8.60 6.15
CA ASP A 49 -2.89 8.77 7.54
C ASP A 49 -3.05 10.25 7.98
N ARG A 50 -2.85 11.22 7.08
CA ARG A 50 -2.80 12.66 7.39
C ARG A 50 -4.03 13.40 6.88
#